data_AF-A0A357IRW0-F1
#
_entry.id   AF-A0A357IRW0-F1
#
_cell.length_a   1.000
_cell.length_b   1.000
_cell.length_c   1.000
_cell.angle_alpha   90.00
_cell.angle_beta   90.00
_cell.angle_gamma   90.00
#
_symmetry.space_group_name_H-M   'P 1'
#
loop_
_entity.id
_entity.type
_entity.pdbx_description
1 polymer ?
#
loop_
_entity_poly.entity_id
_entity_poly.type
_entity_poly.pdbx_seq_one_letter_code
_entity_poly.pdbx_strand_id
1 'polypeptide(L)'
;MAFFARKETPAQNIAFCALAAAFDAILSLVGALLPLSSVFLMAAAPLIASFVAYFCQKRYHALYLFSALGISIAVSAWDFQNTLFYLLPCLCSGLVYGYGVRTKAPASFSLFLSSLCQFLFFILSLYLVKAIYQVNMVDVLLAFFDKERNPASEAAIVLLGLAYSFGASGIAHFVFILVSPKLGIPLVWKARRLWVHPCFCLASSLLSFAFLFLYPPLAYFFLGISLYWVSLSLVEFAPKAHWGFYALSFLLLFASILLFAFLYPSLSIVQGFGMIALFPAALSLSCFLEVLLGKKKSTH
;
A
#
# COMPACT_ATOMS: atom_id res chain seq x y z
N MET A 1 25.84 19.87 1.42
CA MET A 1 25.45 18.77 0.50
C MET A 1 26.05 17.40 0.85
N ALA A 2 27.15 17.29 1.62
CA ALA A 2 27.75 15.99 1.99
C ALA A 2 26.83 15.05 2.81
N PHE A 3 25.88 15.60 3.58
CA PHE A 3 24.95 14.81 4.40
C PHE A 3 24.00 13.93 3.58
N PHE A 4 23.71 14.28 2.31
CA PHE A 4 22.83 13.51 1.43
C PHE A 4 23.58 12.72 0.35
N ALA A 5 24.89 12.52 0.51
CA ALA A 5 25.63 11.55 -0.28
C ALA A 5 25.39 10.12 0.25
N ARG A 6 25.52 9.12 -0.64
CA ARG A 6 25.52 7.70 -0.25
C ARG A 6 26.56 7.45 0.84
N LYS A 7 26.20 6.61 1.81
CA LYS A 7 27.07 6.28 2.95
C LYS A 7 27.95 5.10 2.58
N GLU A 8 29.24 5.36 2.38
CA GLU A 8 30.20 4.34 1.96
C GLU A 8 30.95 3.75 3.16
N THR A 9 31.30 4.58 4.14
CA THR A 9 32.06 4.13 5.31
C THR A 9 31.14 3.57 6.41
N PRO A 10 31.62 2.62 7.23
CA PRO A 10 30.85 2.09 8.37
C PRO A 10 30.36 3.18 9.32
N ALA A 11 31.24 4.12 9.69
CA ALA A 11 30.92 5.21 10.61
C ALA A 11 29.77 6.09 10.07
N GLN A 12 29.81 6.44 8.78
CA GLN A 12 28.76 7.21 8.13
C GLN A 12 27.40 6.48 8.12
N ASN A 13 27.41 5.17 7.88
CA ASN A 13 26.19 4.35 7.89
C ASN A 13 25.60 4.28 9.29
N ILE A 14 26.42 3.99 10.32
CA ILE A 14 25.98 3.89 11.71
C ILE A 14 25.44 5.23 12.20
N ALA A 15 26.14 6.34 11.95
CA ALA A 15 25.69 7.67 12.33
C ALA A 15 24.34 8.04 11.69
N PHE A 16 24.16 7.71 10.40
CA PHE A 16 22.88 7.96 9.72
C PHE A 16 21.76 7.10 10.27
N CYS A 17 22.01 5.82 10.54
CA CYS A 17 21.02 4.92 11.15
C CYS A 17 20.64 5.39 12.57
N ALA A 18 21.61 5.84 13.37
CA ALA A 18 21.35 6.36 14.71
C ALA A 18 20.50 7.64 14.69
N LEU A 19 20.80 8.56 13.77
CA LEU A 19 20.03 9.79 13.61
C LEU A 19 18.61 9.49 13.12
N ALA A 20 18.46 8.58 12.14
CA ALA A 20 17.14 8.15 11.67
C ALA A 20 16.33 7.49 12.81
N ALA A 21 16.93 6.56 13.56
CA ALA A 21 16.30 5.91 14.70
C ALA A 21 15.89 6.90 15.80
N ALA A 22 16.70 7.94 16.04
CA ALA A 22 16.35 9.00 16.98
C ALA A 22 15.13 9.81 16.52
N PHE A 23 15.01 10.10 15.21
CA PHE A 23 13.81 10.73 14.67
C PHE A 23 12.58 9.84 14.80
N ASP A 24 12.71 8.54 14.52
CA ASP A 24 11.60 7.59 14.71
C ASP A 24 11.17 7.50 16.17
N ALA A 25 12.11 7.55 17.12
CA ALA A 25 11.81 7.58 18.54
C ALA A 25 11.06 8.86 18.97
N ILE A 26 11.44 10.02 18.42
CA ILE A 26 10.72 11.28 18.64
C ILE A 26 9.30 11.16 18.07
N LEU A 27 9.15 10.61 16.86
CA LEU A 27 7.83 10.40 16.26
C LEU A 27 6.98 9.43 17.09
N SER A 28 7.57 8.36 17.62
CA SER A 28 6.91 7.41 18.50
C SER A 28 6.42 8.08 19.79
N LEU A 29 7.26 8.91 20.41
CA LEU A 29 6.88 9.69 21.59
C LEU A 29 5.73 10.64 21.30
N VAL A 30 5.78 11.36 20.17
CA VAL A 30 4.71 12.26 19.74
C VAL A 30 3.42 11.46 19.50
N GLY A 31 3.51 10.30 18.85
CA GLY A 31 2.41 9.36 18.65
C GLY A 31 1.73 8.91 19.94
N ALA A 32 2.53 8.59 20.94
CA ALA A 32 2.05 8.15 22.25
C ALA A 32 1.37 9.28 23.04
N LEU A 33 1.78 10.54 22.83
CA LEU A 33 1.22 11.70 23.53
C LEU A 33 -0.02 12.29 22.82
N LEU A 34 -0.12 12.14 21.50
CA LEU A 34 -1.17 12.73 20.68
C LEU A 34 -1.84 11.66 19.80
N PRO A 35 -3.04 11.17 20.15
CA PRO A 35 -3.69 10.06 19.43
C PRO A 35 -3.91 10.33 17.93
N LEU A 36 -4.22 11.58 17.58
CA LEU A 36 -4.41 12.02 16.20
C LEU A 36 -3.10 12.19 15.43
N SER A 37 -1.96 12.24 16.12
CA SER A 37 -0.64 12.37 15.48
C SER A 37 -0.15 11.07 14.83
N SER A 38 -0.83 9.95 15.09
CA SER A 38 -0.62 8.66 14.41
C SER A 38 -0.63 8.81 12.88
N VAL A 39 -1.45 9.72 12.34
CA VAL A 39 -1.49 10.03 10.89
C VAL A 39 -0.17 10.65 10.40
N PHE A 40 0.49 11.49 11.20
CA PHE A 40 1.80 12.06 10.84
C PHE A 40 2.90 11.01 10.91
N LEU A 41 2.85 10.13 11.92
CA LEU A 41 3.72 8.95 12.04
C LEU A 41 3.67 8.07 10.79
N MET A 42 2.46 7.85 10.24
CA MET A 42 2.24 7.06 9.03
C MET A 42 2.90 7.63 7.78
N ALA A 43 3.15 8.94 7.72
CA ALA A 43 3.82 9.56 6.59
C ALA A 43 5.33 9.70 6.83
N ALA A 44 5.72 10.12 8.04
CA ALA A 44 7.08 10.46 8.37
C ALA A 44 7.97 9.22 8.61
N ALA A 45 7.48 8.21 9.34
CA ALA A 45 8.28 7.02 9.65
C ALA A 45 8.64 6.20 8.39
N PRO A 46 7.70 5.91 7.46
CA PRO A 46 8.07 5.24 6.21
C PRO A 46 9.04 6.09 5.37
N LEU A 47 8.92 7.41 5.41
CA LEU A 47 9.82 8.30 4.68
C LEU A 47 11.26 8.24 5.23
N ILE A 48 11.44 8.30 6.56
CA ILE A 48 12.75 8.17 7.21
C ILE A 48 13.37 6.82 6.85
N ALA A 49 12.61 5.74 7.01
CA ALA A 49 13.05 4.39 6.65
C ALA A 49 13.41 4.27 5.15
N SER A 50 12.68 4.96 4.27
CA SER A 50 12.98 5.02 2.84
C SER A 50 14.32 5.71 2.56
N PHE A 51 14.63 6.79 3.27
CA PHE A 51 15.93 7.45 3.15
C PHE A 51 17.07 6.57 3.64
N VAL A 52 16.88 5.83 4.74
CA VAL A 52 17.87 4.84 5.21
C VAL A 52 18.12 3.79 4.14
N ALA A 53 17.07 3.18 3.58
CA ALA A 53 17.23 2.17 2.54
C ALA A 53 17.88 2.70 1.25
N TYR A 54 17.67 3.99 0.96
CA TYR A 54 18.26 4.65 -0.21
C TYR A 54 19.75 4.99 -0.01
N PHE A 55 20.11 5.61 1.13
CA PHE A 55 21.45 6.15 1.38
C PHE A 55 22.43 5.16 2.01
N CYS A 56 21.96 4.25 2.87
CA CYS A 56 22.81 3.31 3.59
C CYS A 56 23.08 2.02 2.81
N GLN A 57 24.10 1.26 3.19
CA GLN A 57 24.34 -0.07 2.63
C GLN A 57 23.35 -1.09 3.19
N LYS A 58 22.97 -2.09 2.37
CA LYS A 58 21.94 -3.10 2.72
C LYS A 58 22.17 -3.79 4.07
N ARG A 59 23.43 -4.07 4.41
CA ARG A 59 23.82 -4.69 5.68
C ARG A 59 23.42 -3.89 6.93
N TYR A 60 23.21 -2.58 6.81
CA TYR A 60 22.80 -1.72 7.93
C TYR A 60 21.28 -1.54 8.05
N HIS A 61 20.48 -2.07 7.11
CA HIS A 61 19.02 -1.93 7.19
C HIS A 61 18.46 -2.65 8.42
N ALA A 62 18.98 -3.84 8.74
CA ALA A 62 18.60 -4.58 9.94
C ALA A 62 19.02 -3.83 11.21
N LEU A 63 20.23 -3.27 11.24
CA LEU A 63 20.71 -2.46 12.36
C LEU A 63 19.78 -1.27 12.62
N TYR A 64 19.39 -0.54 11.57
CA TYR A 64 18.43 0.55 11.68
C TYR A 64 17.07 0.06 12.20
N LEU A 65 16.51 -1.01 11.63
CA LEU A 65 15.20 -1.52 12.05
C LEU A 65 15.18 -1.87 13.56
N PHE A 66 16.18 -2.61 14.03
CA PHE A 66 16.24 -3.02 15.44
C PHE A 66 16.55 -1.85 16.38
N SER A 67 17.41 -0.91 15.97
CA SER A 67 17.70 0.27 16.79
C SER A 67 16.51 1.23 16.86
N ALA A 68 15.82 1.50 15.74
CA ALA A 68 14.63 2.33 15.71
C ALA A 68 13.52 1.74 16.57
N LEU A 69 13.25 0.43 16.47
CA LEU A 69 12.28 -0.25 17.32
C LEU A 69 12.69 -0.22 18.79
N GLY A 70 13.94 -0.61 19.11
CA GLY A 70 14.41 -0.70 20.49
C GLY A 70 14.38 0.65 21.21
N ILE A 71 14.85 1.72 20.56
CA ILE A 71 14.84 3.06 21.14
C ILE A 71 13.40 3.58 21.24
N SER A 72 12.58 3.39 20.22
CA SER A 72 11.17 3.82 20.27
C SER A 72 10.42 3.13 21.41
N ILE A 73 10.58 1.81 21.55
CA ILE A 73 10.02 1.03 22.66
C ILE A 73 10.51 1.56 24.01
N ALA A 74 11.79 1.89 24.14
CA ALA A 74 12.33 2.41 25.40
C ALA A 74 11.74 3.79 25.77
N VAL A 75 11.49 4.65 24.78
CA VAL A 75 10.97 6.01 24.98
C VAL A 75 9.45 6.02 25.19
N SER A 76 8.70 5.13 24.52
CA SER A 76 7.24 4.98 24.67
C SER A 76 6.87 3.69 25.39
N ALA A 77 7.63 3.32 26.43
CA ALA A 77 7.44 2.06 27.16
C ALA A 77 6.05 1.91 27.79
N TRP A 78 5.40 3.02 28.15
CA TRP A 78 4.03 3.03 28.68
C TRP A 78 2.96 2.71 27.63
N ASP A 79 3.27 2.85 26.33
CA ASP A 79 2.38 2.60 25.20
C ASP A 79 3.07 1.72 24.15
N PHE A 80 3.57 0.59 24.63
CA PHE A 80 4.23 -0.42 23.82
C PHE A 80 3.33 -0.94 22.68
N GLN A 81 2.02 -1.05 22.95
CA GLN A 81 1.04 -1.54 21.99
C GLN A 81 0.98 -0.65 20.75
N ASN A 82 0.87 0.67 20.90
CA ASN A 82 0.84 1.58 19.75
C ASN A 82 2.19 1.59 19.02
N THR A 83 3.29 1.51 19.75
CA THR A 83 4.64 1.49 19.15
C THR A 83 4.80 0.29 18.21
N LEU A 84 4.47 -0.92 18.65
CA LEU A 84 4.54 -2.10 17.78
C LEU A 84 3.50 -2.08 16.67
N PHE A 85 2.28 -1.62 16.97
CA PHE A 85 1.18 -1.68 16.02
C PHE A 85 1.35 -0.71 14.85
N TYR A 86 1.85 0.50 15.12
CA TYR A 86 1.98 1.55 14.11
C TYR A 86 3.38 1.68 13.54
N LEU A 87 4.43 1.57 14.36
CA LEU A 87 5.80 1.87 13.91
C LEU A 87 6.39 0.72 13.08
N LEU A 88 6.25 -0.53 13.53
CA LEU A 88 6.84 -1.69 12.85
C LEU A 88 6.38 -1.81 11.39
N PRO A 89 5.07 -1.76 11.05
CA PRO A 89 4.64 -1.80 9.66
C PRO A 89 5.19 -0.64 8.82
N CYS A 90 5.32 0.54 9.41
CA CYS A 90 5.83 1.74 8.74
C CYS A 90 7.33 1.66 8.44
N LEU A 91 8.14 1.18 9.39
CA LEU A 91 9.58 1.00 9.18
C LEU A 91 9.87 -0.03 8.09
N CYS A 92 9.18 -1.17 8.15
CA CYS A 92 9.33 -2.23 7.15
C CYS A 92 8.89 -1.78 5.75
N SER A 93 7.73 -1.12 5.64
CA SER A 93 7.22 -0.63 4.35
C SER A 93 8.14 0.42 3.74
N GLY A 94 8.61 1.39 4.55
CA GLY A 94 9.57 2.40 4.13
C GLY A 94 10.89 1.81 3.65
N LEU A 95 11.44 0.80 4.35
CA LEU A 95 12.65 0.10 3.90
C LEU A 95 12.44 -0.59 2.54
N VAL A 96 11.29 -1.23 2.32
CA VAL A 96 10.93 -1.87 1.04
C VAL A 96 10.82 -0.84 -0.07
N TYR A 97 10.11 0.27 0.18
CA TYR A 97 9.95 1.35 -0.80
C TYR A 97 11.29 1.99 -1.17
N GLY A 98 12.11 2.39 -0.19
CA GLY A 98 13.42 3.01 -0.44
C GLY A 98 14.39 2.07 -1.16
N TYR A 99 14.31 0.76 -0.90
CA TYR A 99 15.05 -0.24 -1.65
C TYR A 99 14.61 -0.33 -3.12
N GLY A 100 13.30 -0.24 -3.38
CA GLY A 100 12.72 -0.14 -4.72
C GLY A 100 13.24 1.07 -5.50
N VAL A 101 13.23 2.24 -4.86
CA VAL A 101 13.82 3.48 -5.44
C VAL A 101 15.30 3.28 -5.78
N ARG A 102 16.08 2.74 -4.83
CA ARG A 102 17.53 2.53 -5.01
C ARG A 102 17.85 1.60 -6.18
N THR A 103 17.04 0.56 -6.36
CA THR A 103 17.17 -0.41 -7.47
C THR A 103 16.53 0.04 -8.77
N LYS A 104 15.94 1.26 -8.79
CA LYS A 104 15.21 1.84 -9.92
C LYS A 104 14.01 0.98 -10.35
N ALA A 105 13.44 0.19 -9.45
CA ALA A 105 12.26 -0.63 -9.73
C ALA A 105 11.07 0.29 -10.06
N PRO A 106 10.15 -0.07 -10.97
CA PRO A 106 9.05 0.82 -11.35
C PRO A 106 8.26 1.32 -10.13
N ALA A 107 7.92 2.61 -10.10
CA ALA A 107 7.25 3.24 -8.96
C ALA A 107 5.99 2.49 -8.52
N SER A 108 5.17 2.05 -9.48
CA SER A 108 3.96 1.27 -9.22
C SER A 108 4.21 -0.04 -8.47
N PHE A 109 5.33 -0.72 -8.75
CA PHE A 109 5.68 -1.96 -8.05
C PHE A 109 6.30 -1.69 -6.68
N SER A 110 7.12 -0.66 -6.57
CA SER A 110 7.70 -0.25 -5.28
C SER A 110 6.61 0.17 -4.29
N LEU A 111 5.63 0.94 -4.75
CA LEU A 111 4.44 1.32 -3.99
C LEU A 111 3.58 0.13 -3.60
N PHE A 112 3.29 -0.76 -4.57
CA PHE A 112 2.50 -1.95 -4.33
C PHE A 112 3.14 -2.86 -3.27
N LEU A 113 4.44 -3.15 -3.42
CA LEU A 113 5.15 -4.04 -2.52
C LEU A 113 5.32 -3.42 -1.12
N SER A 114 5.57 -2.11 -1.04
CA SER A 114 5.57 -1.36 0.22
C SER A 114 4.22 -1.46 0.93
N SER A 115 3.13 -1.20 0.21
CA SER A 115 1.77 -1.25 0.77
C SER A 115 1.39 -2.67 1.21
N LEU A 116 1.77 -3.68 0.41
CA LEU A 116 1.53 -5.07 0.76
C LEU A 116 2.35 -5.48 2.00
N CYS A 117 3.60 -5.06 2.10
CA CYS A 117 4.43 -5.26 3.27
C CYS A 117 3.81 -4.61 4.51
N GLN A 118 3.36 -3.36 4.39
CA GLN A 118 2.66 -2.66 5.47
C GLN A 118 1.41 -3.39 5.93
N PHE A 119 0.59 -3.86 4.98
CA PHE A 119 -0.63 -4.61 5.28
C PHE A 119 -0.34 -5.94 5.98
N LEU A 120 0.67 -6.69 5.52
CA LEU A 120 1.08 -7.94 6.16
C LEU A 120 1.56 -7.73 7.59
N PHE A 121 2.37 -6.69 7.83
CA PHE A 121 2.81 -6.34 9.17
C PHE A 121 1.66 -5.80 10.03
N PHE A 122 0.71 -5.06 9.45
CA PHE A 122 -0.51 -4.64 10.15
C PHE A 122 -1.32 -5.85 10.65
N ILE A 123 -1.56 -6.85 9.78
CA ILE A 123 -2.22 -8.09 10.18
C ILE A 123 -1.42 -8.82 11.26
N LEU A 124 -0.11 -8.95 11.07
CA LEU A 124 0.76 -9.60 12.05
C LEU A 124 0.69 -8.90 13.41
N SER A 125 0.68 -7.56 13.42
CA SER A 125 0.53 -6.76 14.63
C SER A 125 -0.83 -6.96 15.29
N LEU A 126 -1.93 -7.11 14.54
CA LEU A 126 -3.24 -7.46 15.10
C LEU A 126 -3.18 -8.79 15.86
N TYR A 127 -2.55 -9.82 15.27
CA TYR A 127 -2.39 -11.12 15.93
C TYR A 127 -1.47 -11.04 17.16
N LEU A 128 -0.37 -10.31 17.06
CA LEU A 128 0.59 -10.16 18.15
C LEU A 128 -0.04 -9.44 19.35
N VAL A 129 -0.77 -8.35 19.12
CA VAL A 129 -1.47 -7.61 20.18
C VAL A 129 -2.51 -8.50 20.84
N LYS A 130 -3.29 -9.26 20.06
CA LYS A 130 -4.25 -10.21 20.62
C LYS A 130 -3.57 -11.27 21.49
N ALA A 131 -2.43 -11.80 21.06
CA ALA A 131 -1.71 -12.83 21.80
C ALA A 131 -1.13 -12.32 23.14
N ILE A 132 -0.58 -11.11 23.15
CA ILE A 132 0.09 -10.52 24.33
C ILE A 132 -0.92 -9.91 25.29
N TYR A 133 -1.87 -9.12 24.77
CA TYR A 133 -2.76 -8.28 25.57
C TYR A 133 -4.16 -8.87 25.74
N GLN A 134 -4.49 -9.98 25.07
CA GLN A 134 -5.84 -10.55 25.03
C GLN A 134 -6.91 -9.56 24.53
N VAL A 135 -6.49 -8.45 23.90
CA VAL A 135 -7.36 -7.45 23.29
C VAL A 135 -7.50 -7.75 21.80
N ASN A 136 -8.73 -7.91 21.33
CA ASN A 136 -8.99 -8.06 19.92
C ASN A 136 -9.18 -6.68 19.28
N MET A 137 -8.12 -6.15 18.67
CA MET A 137 -8.13 -4.85 17.99
C MET A 137 -9.16 -4.78 16.85
N VAL A 138 -9.55 -5.92 16.27
CA VAL A 138 -10.65 -6.01 15.30
C VAL A 138 -11.97 -5.56 15.94
N ASP A 139 -12.26 -6.01 17.16
CA ASP A 139 -13.48 -5.66 17.87
C ASP A 139 -13.44 -4.18 18.31
N VAL A 140 -12.27 -3.67 18.68
CA VAL A 140 -12.06 -2.24 18.97
C VAL A 140 -12.33 -1.38 17.74
N LEU A 141 -11.80 -1.77 16.57
CA LEU A 141 -12.06 -1.07 15.30
C LEU A 141 -13.54 -1.10 14.93
N LEU A 142 -14.23 -2.22 15.15
CA LEU A 142 -15.66 -2.34 14.89
C LEU A 142 -16.53 -1.51 15.84
N ALA A 143 -16.13 -1.44 17.12
CA ALA A 143 -16.79 -0.60 18.11
C ALA A 143 -16.76 0.89 17.73
N PHE A 144 -15.69 1.38 17.08
CA PHE A 144 -15.64 2.75 16.56
C PHE A 144 -16.72 3.04 15.50
N PHE A 145 -17.18 2.03 14.78
CA PHE A 145 -18.24 2.16 13.77
C PHE A 145 -19.62 1.71 14.27
N ASP A 146 -19.74 1.43 15.57
CA ASP A 146 -20.97 0.89 16.18
C ASP A 146 -21.46 -0.38 15.45
N LYS A 147 -20.51 -1.25 15.09
CA LYS A 147 -20.79 -2.51 14.39
C LYS A 147 -20.38 -3.70 15.24
N GLU A 148 -21.22 -4.73 15.20
CA GLU A 148 -20.85 -6.04 15.72
C GLU A 148 -20.00 -6.83 14.73
N ARG A 149 -19.31 -7.83 15.27
CA ARG A 149 -18.50 -8.73 14.47
C ARG A 149 -19.40 -9.67 13.67
N ASN A 150 -19.29 -9.58 12.36
CA ASN A 150 -19.94 -10.47 11.41
C ASN A 150 -19.04 -10.68 10.19
N PRO A 151 -19.32 -11.66 9.32
CA PRO A 151 -18.47 -11.93 8.15
C PRO A 151 -18.32 -10.73 7.19
N ALA A 152 -19.31 -9.85 7.13
CA ALA A 152 -19.24 -8.63 6.32
C ALA A 152 -18.26 -7.60 6.91
N SER A 153 -18.26 -7.47 8.24
CA SER A 153 -17.44 -6.52 8.97
C SER A 153 -15.98 -6.96 9.01
N GLU A 154 -15.71 -8.27 9.08
CA GLU A 154 -14.35 -8.83 8.89
C GLU A 154 -13.80 -8.56 7.48
N ALA A 155 -14.62 -8.77 6.44
CA ALA A 155 -14.24 -8.46 5.06
C ALA A 155 -13.97 -6.96 4.85
N ALA A 156 -14.77 -6.09 5.48
CA ALA A 156 -14.57 -4.65 5.44
C ALA A 156 -13.25 -4.21 6.10
N ILE A 157 -12.84 -4.86 7.20
CA ILE A 157 -11.57 -4.57 7.88
C ILE A 157 -10.37 -4.89 7.01
N VAL A 158 -10.42 -5.98 6.23
CA VAL A 158 -9.37 -6.29 5.25
C VAL A 158 -9.23 -5.17 4.22
N LEU A 159 -10.35 -4.72 3.66
CA LEU A 159 -10.35 -3.63 2.68
C LEU A 159 -9.87 -2.32 3.29
N LEU A 160 -10.29 -2.02 4.53
CA LEU A 160 -9.84 -0.84 5.29
C LEU A 160 -8.32 -0.88 5.54
N GLY A 161 -7.79 -2.03 5.98
CA GLY A 161 -6.35 -2.21 6.20
C GLY A 161 -5.52 -2.04 4.93
N LEU A 162 -6.04 -2.53 3.79
CA LEU A 162 -5.42 -2.30 2.48
C LEU A 162 -5.48 -0.83 2.08
N ALA A 163 -6.64 -0.19 2.20
CA ALA A 163 -6.83 1.22 1.88
C ALA A 163 -5.89 2.11 2.73
N TYR A 164 -5.80 1.82 4.02
CA TYR A 164 -4.86 2.43 4.95
C TYR A 164 -3.41 2.28 4.48
N SER A 165 -3.01 1.06 4.10
CA SER A 165 -1.65 0.75 3.67
C SER A 165 -1.27 1.44 2.35
N PHE A 166 -2.19 1.44 1.37
CA PHE A 166 -2.01 2.17 0.11
C PHE A 166 -1.96 3.68 0.33
N GLY A 167 -2.82 4.22 1.20
CA GLY A 167 -2.82 5.64 1.55
C GLY A 167 -1.51 6.07 2.19
N ALA A 168 -1.04 5.35 3.22
CA ALA A 168 0.22 5.65 3.90
C ALA A 168 1.43 5.59 2.95
N SER A 169 1.56 4.50 2.17
CA SER A 169 2.63 4.36 1.18
C SER A 169 2.54 5.41 0.07
N GLY A 170 1.33 5.78 -0.36
CA GLY A 170 1.09 6.83 -1.35
C GLY A 170 1.52 8.22 -0.87
N ILE A 171 1.19 8.58 0.38
CA ILE A 171 1.64 9.83 1.00
C ILE A 171 3.16 9.85 1.13
N ALA A 172 3.76 8.77 1.63
CA ALA A 172 5.21 8.66 1.75
C ALA A 172 5.92 8.82 0.40
N HIS A 173 5.38 8.19 -0.66
CA HIS A 173 5.87 8.35 -2.02
C HIS A 173 5.75 9.78 -2.55
N PHE A 174 4.61 10.43 -2.33
CA PHE A 174 4.39 11.82 -2.73
C PHE A 174 5.41 12.75 -2.07
N VAL A 175 5.59 12.65 -0.75
CA VAL A 175 6.59 13.44 -0.02
C VAL A 175 8.01 13.12 -0.50
N PHE A 176 8.32 11.85 -0.73
CA PHE A 176 9.62 11.44 -1.25
C PHE A 176 9.91 12.08 -2.61
N ILE A 177 8.95 12.11 -3.54
CA ILE A 177 9.10 12.76 -4.85
C ILE A 177 9.33 14.26 -4.70
N LEU A 178 8.60 14.93 -3.81
CA LEU A 178 8.74 16.38 -3.60
C LEU A 178 10.11 16.77 -3.02
N VAL A 179 10.64 15.94 -2.12
CA VAL A 179 11.89 16.23 -1.40
C VAL A 179 13.12 15.76 -2.20
N SER A 180 13.00 14.70 -2.99
CA SER A 180 14.13 14.09 -3.72
C SER A 180 14.95 15.06 -4.60
N PRO A 181 14.34 15.95 -5.41
CA PRO A 181 15.09 16.93 -6.20
C PRO A 181 15.93 17.87 -5.34
N LYS A 182 15.40 18.30 -4.19
CA LYS A 182 16.10 19.19 -3.24
C LYS A 182 17.30 18.50 -2.58
N LEU A 183 17.25 17.18 -2.47
CA LEU A 183 18.32 16.35 -1.92
C LEU A 183 19.31 15.85 -3.00
N GLY A 184 19.12 16.22 -4.28
CA GLY A 184 19.95 15.74 -5.38
C GLY A 184 19.78 14.26 -5.68
N ILE A 185 18.64 13.66 -5.30
CA ILE A 185 18.32 12.26 -5.58
C ILE A 185 17.78 12.15 -7.02
N PRO A 186 18.47 11.45 -7.95
CA PRO A 186 17.96 11.25 -9.29
C PRO A 186 16.81 10.24 -9.27
N LEU A 187 15.58 10.72 -9.51
CA LEU A 187 14.38 9.90 -9.63
C LEU A 187 14.32 9.23 -11.01
N VAL A 188 15.13 8.19 -11.20
CA VAL A 188 15.12 7.38 -12.43
C VAL A 188 14.38 6.09 -12.18
N TRP A 189 13.21 5.96 -12.80
CA TRP A 189 12.37 4.76 -12.72
C TRP A 189 12.55 3.93 -13.99
N LYS A 190 12.66 2.60 -13.86
CA LYS A 190 12.62 1.72 -15.04
C LYS A 190 11.28 1.85 -15.74
N ALA A 191 11.32 2.07 -17.05
CA ALA A 191 10.14 2.02 -17.90
C ALA A 191 9.49 0.64 -17.78
N ARG A 192 8.17 0.65 -17.77
CA ARG A 192 7.34 -0.53 -17.61
C ARG A 192 6.52 -0.75 -18.87
N ARG A 193 6.20 -2.01 -19.16
CA ARG A 193 5.31 -2.33 -20.27
C ARG A 193 3.86 -2.03 -19.89
N LEU A 194 3.17 -1.29 -20.76
CA LEU A 194 1.79 -0.79 -20.54
C LEU A 194 0.74 -1.88 -20.26
N TRP A 195 0.91 -3.09 -20.82
CA TRP A 195 -0.04 -4.20 -20.61
C TRP A 195 -0.01 -4.78 -19.18
N VAL A 196 1.02 -4.49 -18.39
CA VAL A 196 1.20 -5.18 -17.11
C VAL A 196 0.12 -4.73 -16.11
N HIS A 197 -0.34 -3.47 -16.10
CA HIS A 197 -1.32 -2.99 -15.09
C HIS A 197 -2.68 -3.64 -15.32
N PRO A 198 -3.24 -3.61 -16.55
CA PRO A 198 -4.51 -4.26 -16.80
C PRO A 198 -4.45 -5.77 -16.58
N CYS A 199 -3.33 -6.45 -16.88
CA CYS A 199 -3.19 -7.88 -16.58
C CYS A 199 -3.24 -8.19 -15.08
N PHE A 200 -2.51 -7.44 -14.25
CA PHE A 200 -2.58 -7.61 -12.79
C PHE A 200 -3.96 -7.27 -12.24
N CYS A 201 -4.63 -6.25 -12.78
CA CYS A 201 -6.00 -5.92 -12.41
C CYS A 201 -6.97 -7.05 -12.76
N LEU A 202 -6.95 -7.54 -14.00
CA LEU A 202 -7.82 -8.66 -14.43
C LEU A 202 -7.56 -9.92 -13.61
N ALA A 203 -6.30 -10.28 -13.38
CA ALA A 203 -5.95 -11.44 -12.57
C ALA A 203 -6.46 -11.30 -11.13
N SER A 204 -6.29 -10.14 -10.50
CA SER A 204 -6.79 -9.89 -9.14
C SER A 204 -8.32 -9.81 -9.08
N SER A 205 -8.99 -9.22 -10.07
CA SER A 205 -10.46 -9.24 -10.16
C SER A 205 -10.99 -10.67 -10.31
N LEU A 206 -10.37 -11.51 -11.14
CA LEU A 206 -10.74 -12.92 -11.28
C LEU A 206 -10.57 -13.70 -9.97
N LEU A 207 -9.45 -13.49 -9.27
CA LEU A 207 -9.22 -14.09 -7.95
C LEU A 207 -10.24 -13.59 -6.93
N SER A 208 -10.60 -12.30 -6.97
CA SER A 208 -11.67 -11.74 -6.13
C SER A 208 -12.99 -12.46 -6.36
N PHE A 209 -13.36 -12.74 -7.61
CA PHE A 209 -14.57 -13.52 -7.92
C PHE A 209 -14.49 -14.97 -7.44
N ALA A 210 -13.36 -15.64 -7.70
CA ALA A 210 -13.17 -17.04 -7.32
C ALA A 210 -13.29 -17.22 -5.79
N PHE A 211 -12.66 -16.32 -5.02
CA PHE A 211 -12.70 -16.38 -3.56
C PHE A 211 -13.98 -15.85 -2.94
N LEU A 212 -14.83 -15.16 -3.70
CA LEU A 212 -16.05 -14.57 -3.17
C LEU A 212 -16.97 -15.59 -2.50
N PHE A 213 -17.03 -16.79 -3.08
CA PHE A 213 -17.85 -17.89 -2.59
C PHE A 213 -17.11 -18.83 -1.63
N LEU A 214 -15.77 -18.81 -1.64
CA LEU A 214 -14.94 -19.73 -0.86
C LEU A 214 -14.50 -19.12 0.47
N TYR A 215 -14.00 -17.88 0.44
CA TYR A 215 -13.44 -17.19 1.60
C TYR A 215 -13.50 -15.67 1.40
N PRO A 216 -14.58 -15.00 1.85
CA PRO A 216 -14.81 -13.59 1.58
C PRO A 216 -13.68 -12.64 1.97
N PRO A 217 -12.97 -12.77 3.12
CA PRO A 217 -11.87 -11.86 3.45
C PRO A 217 -10.78 -11.82 2.37
N LEU A 218 -10.48 -12.97 1.75
CA LEU A 218 -9.49 -13.04 0.68
C LEU A 218 -10.03 -12.49 -0.64
N ALA A 219 -11.32 -12.61 -0.91
CA ALA A 219 -11.97 -11.93 -2.04
C ALA A 219 -11.79 -10.41 -1.94
N TYR A 220 -12.06 -9.82 -0.78
CA TYR A 220 -11.93 -8.38 -0.55
C TYR A 220 -10.47 -7.91 -0.57
N PHE A 221 -9.54 -8.76 -0.15
CA PHE A 221 -8.11 -8.51 -0.33
C PHE A 221 -7.76 -8.35 -1.82
N PHE A 222 -8.19 -9.30 -2.66
CA PHE A 222 -7.95 -9.22 -4.10
C PHE A 222 -8.73 -8.09 -4.78
N LEU A 223 -9.92 -7.75 -4.30
CA LEU A 223 -10.65 -6.55 -4.72
C LEU A 223 -9.81 -5.29 -4.49
N GLY A 224 -9.25 -5.11 -3.28
CA GLY A 224 -8.38 -3.97 -2.98
C GLY A 224 -7.15 -3.89 -3.89
N ILE A 225 -6.53 -5.04 -4.19
CA ILE A 225 -5.44 -5.11 -5.18
C ILE A 225 -5.90 -4.71 -6.57
N SER A 226 -7.08 -5.15 -7.01
CA SER A 226 -7.63 -4.79 -8.32
C SER A 226 -7.91 -3.29 -8.43
N LEU A 227 -8.44 -2.66 -7.36
CA LEU A 227 -8.68 -1.22 -7.30
C LEU A 227 -7.37 -0.41 -7.40
N TYR A 228 -6.29 -0.90 -6.79
CA TYR A 228 -4.97 -0.30 -6.94
C TYR A 228 -4.49 -0.36 -8.41
N TRP A 229 -4.59 -1.51 -9.06
CA TRP A 229 -4.09 -1.66 -10.43
C TRP A 229 -4.97 -0.98 -11.49
N VAL A 230 -6.29 -0.91 -11.28
CA VAL A 230 -7.19 -0.19 -12.20
C VAL A 230 -6.90 1.31 -12.16
N SER A 231 -6.66 1.90 -10.98
CA SER A 231 -6.38 3.34 -10.88
C SER A 231 -5.11 3.72 -11.63
N LEU A 232 -4.05 2.91 -11.51
CA LEU A 232 -2.83 3.10 -12.29
C LEU A 232 -3.03 2.90 -13.80
N SER A 233 -3.84 1.93 -14.19
CA SER A 233 -4.20 1.74 -15.60
C SER A 233 -4.91 2.99 -16.14
N LEU A 234 -5.91 3.51 -15.43
CA LEU A 234 -6.64 4.69 -15.87
C LEU A 234 -5.73 5.92 -16.01
N VAL A 235 -4.81 6.15 -15.06
CA VAL A 235 -3.85 7.26 -15.14
C VAL A 235 -2.92 7.13 -16.34
N GLU A 236 -2.47 5.92 -16.68
CA GLU A 236 -1.60 5.69 -17.84
C GLU A 236 -2.33 5.83 -19.19
N PHE A 237 -3.59 5.36 -19.27
CA PHE A 237 -4.32 5.25 -20.54
C PHE A 237 -5.25 6.43 -20.83
N ALA A 238 -5.95 6.99 -19.84
CA ALA A 238 -6.96 8.03 -20.09
C ALA A 238 -6.42 9.25 -20.87
N PRO A 239 -5.23 9.79 -20.58
CA PRO A 239 -4.72 10.96 -21.31
C PRO A 239 -4.40 10.70 -22.79
N LYS A 240 -4.23 9.43 -23.19
CA LYS A 240 -3.77 9.01 -24.53
C LYS A 240 -4.84 8.25 -25.30
N ALA A 241 -6.00 8.05 -24.70
CA ALA A 241 -7.03 7.17 -25.21
C ALA A 241 -7.81 7.81 -26.36
N HIS A 242 -8.12 7.01 -27.37
CA HIS A 242 -9.06 7.40 -28.42
C HIS A 242 -10.50 7.41 -27.90
N TRP A 243 -11.41 8.11 -28.59
CA TRP A 243 -12.84 8.14 -28.23
C TRP A 243 -13.46 6.74 -28.07
N GLY A 244 -13.02 5.78 -28.89
CA GLY A 244 -13.46 4.39 -28.82
C GLY A 244 -13.20 3.72 -27.47
N PHE A 245 -12.10 4.05 -26.78
CA PHE A 245 -11.81 3.56 -25.43
C PHE A 245 -12.84 4.05 -24.40
N TYR A 246 -13.26 5.31 -24.49
CA TYR A 246 -14.27 5.87 -23.60
C TYR A 246 -15.65 5.24 -23.83
N ALA A 247 -16.04 5.07 -25.09
CA ALA A 247 -17.28 4.38 -25.45
C ALA A 247 -17.29 2.93 -24.97
N LEU A 248 -16.19 2.20 -25.17
CA LEU A 248 -16.04 0.82 -24.71
C LEU A 248 -16.06 0.72 -23.18
N SER A 249 -15.34 1.62 -22.49
CA SER A 249 -15.32 1.66 -21.02
C SER A 249 -16.71 1.94 -20.45
N PHE A 250 -17.45 2.88 -21.06
CA PHE A 250 -18.83 3.18 -20.68
C PHE A 250 -19.74 1.96 -20.87
N LEU A 251 -19.65 1.29 -22.03
CA LEU A 251 -20.47 0.10 -22.33
C LEU A 251 -20.17 -1.05 -21.36
N LEU A 252 -18.90 -1.32 -21.07
CA LEU A 252 -18.49 -2.37 -20.13
C LEU A 252 -18.89 -2.03 -18.69
N LEU A 253 -18.75 -0.76 -18.27
CA LEU A 253 -19.25 -0.31 -16.97
C LEU A 253 -20.77 -0.46 -16.88
N PHE A 254 -21.51 -0.03 -17.91
CA PHE A 254 -22.96 -0.16 -17.93
C PHE A 254 -23.39 -1.64 -17.85
N ALA A 255 -22.75 -2.52 -18.61
CA ALA A 255 -22.96 -3.96 -18.52
C ALA A 255 -22.64 -4.50 -17.11
N SER A 256 -21.57 -4.02 -16.46
CA SER A 256 -21.23 -4.42 -15.08
C SER A 256 -22.28 -3.96 -14.06
N ILE A 257 -22.89 -2.78 -14.23
CA ILE A 257 -23.98 -2.29 -13.38
C ILE A 257 -25.22 -3.17 -13.55
N LEU A 258 -25.59 -3.50 -14.80
CA LEU A 258 -26.73 -4.37 -15.06
C LEU A 258 -26.52 -5.76 -14.47
N LEU A 259 -25.32 -6.33 -14.64
CA LEU A 259 -24.97 -7.63 -14.09
C LEU A 259 -24.99 -7.61 -12.55
N PHE A 260 -24.46 -6.56 -11.94
CA PHE A 260 -24.55 -6.33 -10.49
C PHE A 260 -26.01 -6.27 -10.03
N ALA A 261 -26.84 -5.44 -10.66
CA ALA A 261 -28.24 -5.26 -10.30
C ALA A 261 -29.05 -6.56 -10.45
N PHE A 262 -28.76 -7.36 -11.47
CA PHE A 262 -29.42 -8.64 -11.71
C PHE A 262 -29.01 -9.71 -10.69
N LEU A 263 -27.73 -9.79 -10.33
CA LEU A 263 -27.22 -10.83 -9.44
C LEU A 263 -27.37 -10.49 -7.95
N TYR A 264 -27.31 -9.21 -7.57
CA TYR A 264 -27.31 -8.76 -6.18
C TYR A 264 -28.47 -9.31 -5.32
N PRO A 265 -29.73 -9.34 -5.80
CA PRO A 265 -30.86 -9.87 -5.00
C PRO A 265 -30.73 -11.36 -4.64
N SER A 266 -29.96 -12.11 -5.43
CA SER A 266 -29.77 -13.56 -5.27
C SER A 266 -28.56 -13.90 -4.37
N LEU A 267 -27.85 -12.90 -3.87
CA LEU A 267 -26.60 -13.05 -3.14
C LEU A 267 -26.74 -12.57 -1.70
N SER A 268 -25.96 -13.16 -0.80
CA SER A 268 -25.79 -12.59 0.55
C SER A 268 -25.15 -11.21 0.47
N ILE A 269 -25.34 -10.37 1.50
CA ILE A 269 -24.78 -9.00 1.56
C ILE A 269 -23.27 -8.99 1.26
N VAL A 270 -22.52 -9.94 1.83
CA VAL A 270 -21.06 -10.07 1.64
C VAL A 270 -20.69 -10.38 0.19
N GLN A 271 -21.42 -11.30 -0.42
CA GLN A 271 -21.21 -11.68 -1.82
C GLN A 271 -21.64 -10.56 -2.76
N GLY A 272 -22.77 -9.92 -2.47
CA GLY A 272 -23.31 -8.78 -3.22
C GLY A 272 -22.30 -7.64 -3.27
N PHE A 273 -21.72 -7.23 -2.14
CA PHE A 273 -20.69 -6.18 -2.15
C PHE A 273 -19.39 -6.61 -2.86
N GLY A 274 -19.01 -7.89 -2.82
CA GLY A 274 -17.85 -8.36 -3.57
C GLY A 274 -18.04 -8.36 -5.09
N MET A 275 -19.28 -8.29 -5.60
CA MET A 275 -19.55 -8.07 -7.03
C MET A 275 -19.05 -6.70 -7.54
N ILE A 276 -18.67 -5.78 -6.64
CA ILE A 276 -17.95 -4.54 -7.00
C ILE A 276 -16.67 -4.85 -7.79
N ALA A 277 -16.10 -6.06 -7.68
CA ALA A 277 -14.98 -6.49 -8.52
C ALA A 277 -15.27 -6.46 -10.04
N LEU A 278 -16.54 -6.38 -10.46
CA LEU A 278 -16.92 -6.30 -11.87
C LEU A 278 -16.47 -4.97 -12.50
N PHE A 279 -16.47 -3.89 -11.73
CA PHE A 279 -16.08 -2.55 -12.20
C PHE A 279 -14.59 -2.45 -12.57
N PRO A 280 -13.63 -2.80 -11.68
CA PRO A 280 -12.22 -2.79 -12.06
C PRO A 280 -11.91 -3.79 -13.17
N ALA A 281 -12.63 -4.92 -13.25
CA ALA A 281 -12.49 -5.87 -14.35
C ALA A 281 -12.91 -5.26 -15.70
N ALA A 282 -14.07 -4.60 -15.76
CA ALA A 282 -14.58 -3.92 -16.95
C ALA A 282 -13.60 -2.85 -17.47
N LEU A 283 -13.10 -2.01 -16.57
CA LEU A 283 -12.16 -0.93 -16.90
C LEU A 283 -10.77 -1.46 -17.30
N SER A 284 -10.27 -2.50 -16.63
CA SER A 284 -9.00 -3.10 -17.02
C SER A 284 -9.09 -3.85 -18.35
N LEU A 285 -10.25 -4.41 -18.68
CA LEU A 285 -10.49 -5.03 -19.98
C LEU A 285 -10.44 -3.98 -21.11
N SER A 286 -11.06 -2.81 -20.93
CA SER A 286 -10.96 -1.73 -21.93
C SER A 286 -9.52 -1.23 -22.09
N CYS A 287 -8.78 -1.06 -20.99
CA CYS A 287 -7.35 -0.72 -21.05
C CYS A 287 -6.53 -1.79 -21.77
N PHE A 288 -6.80 -3.07 -21.50
CA PHE A 288 -6.10 -4.18 -22.14
C PHE A 288 -6.34 -4.22 -23.65
N LEU A 289 -7.59 -4.05 -24.07
CA LEU A 289 -7.97 -4.00 -25.48
C LEU A 289 -7.33 -2.81 -26.20
N GLU A 290 -7.25 -1.64 -25.55
CA GLU A 290 -6.56 -0.48 -26.11
C GLU A 290 -5.07 -0.75 -26.34
N VAL A 291 -4.39 -1.49 -25.44
CA VAL A 291 -3.00 -1.90 -25.66
C VAL A 291 -2.86 -2.80 -26.89
N LEU A 292 -3.78 -3.74 -27.07
CA LEU A 292 -3.76 -4.65 -28.21
C LEU A 292 -4.01 -3.90 -29.53
N LEU A 293 -4.96 -2.96 -29.53
CA LEU A 293 -5.30 -2.15 -30.70
C LEU A 293 -4.22 -1.13 -31.04
N GLY A 294 -3.64 -0.46 -30.03
CA GLY A 294 -2.57 0.52 -30.19
C GLY A 294 -1.27 -0.05 -30.76
N LYS A 295 -0.93 -1.31 -30.43
CA LYS A 295 0.20 -2.02 -31.04
C LYS A 295 0.08 -2.16 -32.56
N LYS A 296 -1.14 -2.20 -33.10
CA LYS A 296 -1.38 -2.38 -34.54
C LYS A 296 -1.10 -1.12 -35.37
N LYS A 297 -1.02 0.07 -34.74
CA LYS A 297 -0.73 1.35 -35.41
C LYS A 297 0.77 1.71 -35.45
N SER A 298 1.63 1.01 -34.74
CA SER A 298 3.08 1.30 -34.65
C SER A 298 3.93 0.52 -35.68
N THR A 299 3.30 -0.21 -36.60
CA THR A 299 3.96 -1.08 -37.59
C THR A 299 3.68 -0.69 -39.04
N HIS A 300 3.35 0.58 -39.30
CA HIS A 300 3.27 1.16 -40.64
C HIS A 300 4.13 2.41 -40.72
#